data_AF-A0A9E5M2Y1-F1
#
_entry.id   AF-A0A9E5M2Y1-F1
#
_cell.length_a   1.000
_cell.length_b   1.000
_cell.length_c   1.000
_cell.angle_alpha   90.00
_cell.angle_beta   90.00
_cell.angle_gamma   90.00
#
_symmetry.space_group_name_H-M   'P 1'
#
loop_
_entity.id
_entity.type
_entity.pdbx_description
1 polymer ?
#
loop_
_entity_poly.entity_id
_entity_poly.type
_entity_poly.pdbx_seq_one_letter_code
_entity_poly.pdbx_strand_id
1 'polypeptide(L)'
;MFDKLYVMQTNVSGLLREFPKYRQAAMAGQKVLIKTREGDLTLSAHKKADSALLGCMKGVFHSTSHDLIRPTLPEKKWKYGI
;
A
#
# COMPACT_ATOMS: atom_id res chain seq x y z
N MET A 1 14.54 15.39 16.88
CA MET A 1 14.89 13.96 16.82
C MET A 1 14.82 13.57 15.35
N PHE A 2 15.98 13.48 14.68
CA PHE A 2 16.03 13.32 13.22
C PHE A 2 15.60 11.89 12.88
N ASP A 3 14.37 11.78 12.40
CA ASP A 3 13.82 10.58 11.79
C ASP A 3 14.81 10.11 10.72
N LYS A 4 15.51 9.01 10.99
CA LYS A 4 16.45 8.39 10.06
C LYS A 4 15.62 7.68 8.99
N LEU A 5 14.90 8.48 8.20
CA LEU A 5 14.17 8.04 7.02
C LEU A 5 15.18 7.32 6.15
N TYR A 6 14.96 6.03 5.90
CA TYR A 6 15.71 5.29 4.90
C TYR A 6 15.44 5.97 3.56
N VAL A 7 16.38 6.81 3.13
CA VAL A 7 16.29 7.55 1.87
C VAL A 7 16.94 6.71 0.78
N MET A 8 16.12 6.20 -0.12
CA MET A 8 16.61 5.54 -1.34
C MET A 8 16.96 6.64 -2.36
N GLN A 9 18.10 6.51 -3.05
CA GLN A 9 18.54 7.51 -4.03
C GLN A 9 18.57 6.94 -5.45
N THR A 10 18.17 7.74 -6.42
CA THR A 10 18.29 7.41 -7.85
C THR A 10 18.44 8.69 -8.70
N ASN A 11 18.59 8.53 -10.01
CA ASN A 11 18.52 9.62 -10.99
C ASN A 11 17.32 9.39 -11.93
N VAL A 12 17.01 10.34 -12.80
CA VAL A 12 15.84 10.27 -13.70
C VAL A 12 15.85 8.99 -14.54
N SER A 13 16.99 8.64 -15.14
CA SER A 13 17.12 7.45 -15.98
C SER A 13 16.92 6.15 -15.18
N GLY A 14 17.45 6.10 -13.96
CA GLY A 14 17.27 4.99 -13.02
C GLY A 14 15.81 4.83 -12.62
N LEU A 15 15.16 5.94 -12.24
CA LEU A 15 13.73 5.97 -11.90
C LEU A 15 12.87 5.40 -13.03
N LEU A 16 13.11 5.82 -14.27
CA LEU A 16 12.31 5.37 -15.42
C LEU A 16 12.54 3.89 -15.74
N ARG A 17 13.78 3.39 -15.60
CA ARG A 17 14.13 2.00 -15.88
C ARG A 17 13.59 1.03 -14.82
N GLU A 18 13.68 1.39 -13.55
CA GLU A 18 13.27 0.53 -12.43
C GLU A 18 12.08 1.12 -11.66
N PHE A 19 11.16 1.80 -12.36
CA PHE A 19 10.02 2.47 -11.75
C PHE A 19 9.23 1.60 -10.75
N PRO A 20 8.94 0.31 -11.04
CA PRO A 20 8.23 -0.56 -10.09
C PRO A 20 8.90 -0.66 -8.72
N LYS A 21 10.24 -0.71 -8.67
CA LYS A 21 11.04 -0.82 -7.45
C LYS A 21 10.92 0.44 -6.60
N TYR A 22 11.09 1.62 -7.22
CA TYR A 22 10.99 2.89 -6.50
C TYR A 22 9.57 3.20 -6.07
N ARG A 23 8.57 2.81 -6.87
CA ARG A 23 7.15 2.89 -6.47
C ARG A 23 6.88 2.03 -5.23
N GLN A 24 7.37 0.80 -5.18
CA GLN A 24 7.19 -0.06 -4.00
C GLN A 24 7.85 0.54 -2.76
N ALA A 25 9.08 1.07 -2.89
CA ALA A 25 9.75 1.76 -1.80
C ALA A 25 8.92 2.96 -1.28
N ALA A 26 8.41 3.79 -2.20
CA ALA A 26 7.57 4.93 -1.86
C ALA A 26 6.27 4.49 -1.16
N MET A 27 5.62 3.42 -1.63
CA MET A 27 4.41 2.84 -1.04
C MET A 27 4.66 2.18 0.33
N ALA A 28 5.88 1.70 0.58
CA ALA A 28 6.31 1.19 1.88
C ALA A 28 6.62 2.30 2.90
N GLY A 29 6.42 3.57 2.54
CA GLY A 29 6.68 4.72 3.40
C GLY A 29 8.12 5.23 3.37
N GLN A 30 8.98 4.69 2.49
CA GLN A 30 10.31 5.24 2.27
C GLN A 30 10.24 6.48 1.38
N LYS A 31 11.19 7.41 1.56
CA LYS A 31 11.36 8.54 0.65
C LYS A 31 12.39 8.18 -0.40
N VAL A 32 12.05 8.39 -1.67
CA VAL A 32 12.97 8.21 -2.79
C VAL A 32 13.41 9.59 -3.28
N LEU A 33 14.71 9.88 -3.17
CA LEU A 33 15.33 11.10 -3.69
C LEU A 33 15.82 10.83 -5.12
N ILE A 34 15.33 11.61 -6.07
CA ILE A 34 15.72 11.54 -7.47
C ILE A 34 16.54 12.77 -7.79
N LYS A 35 17.84 12.57 -8.02
CA LYS A 35 18.77 13.64 -8.38
C LYS A 35 18.58 14.03 -9.84
N THR A 36 18.39 15.32 -10.08
CA THR A 36 18.37 15.89 -11.43
C THR A 36 19.36 17.05 -11.53
N ARG A 37 19.62 17.54 -12.75
CA ARG A 37 20.52 18.67 -12.98
C ARG A 37 19.92 20.01 -12.56
N GLU A 38 18.60 20.08 -12.49
CA GLU A 38 17.84 21.30 -12.23
C GLU A 38 17.36 21.39 -10.77
N GLY A 39 17.54 20.30 -10.01
CA GLY A 39 17.12 20.20 -8.62
C GLY A 39 16.71 18.78 -8.24
N ASP A 40 16.68 18.49 -6.95
CA ASP A 40 16.30 17.17 -6.46
C ASP A 40 14.79 17.02 -6.37
N LEU A 41 14.26 15.89 -6.87
CA LEU A 41 12.86 15.52 -6.74
C LEU A 41 12.70 14.51 -5.60
N THR A 42 11.62 14.60 -4.83
CA THR A 42 11.31 13.61 -3.79
C THR A 42 10.02 12.89 -4.12
N LEU A 43 10.10 11.56 -4.25
CA LEU A 43 8.95 10.68 -4.40
C LEU A 43 8.62 10.04 -3.05
N SER A 44 7.37 10.20 -2.61
CA SER A 44 6.82 9.56 -1.42
C SER A 44 5.35 9.25 -1.68
N ALA A 45 4.86 8.12 -1.16
CA ALA A 45 3.44 7.83 -1.21
C ALA A 45 2.80 8.27 0.12
N HIS A 46 1.87 9.21 0.06
CA HIS A 46 0.95 9.41 1.17
C HIS A 46 -0.08 8.29 1.11
N LYS A 47 0.02 7.33 2.03
CA LYS A 47 -1.11 6.46 2.33
C LYS A 47 -2.21 7.38 2.84
N LYS A 48 -3.26 7.60 2.03
CA LYS A 48 -4.52 8.12 2.57
C LYS A 48 -4.84 7.17 3.72
N ALA A 49 -4.81 7.67 4.95
CA ALA A 49 -5.40 6.91 6.05
C ALA A 49 -6.78 6.51 5.52
N ASP A 50 -7.08 5.21 5.54
CA ASP A 50 -8.42 4.73 5.22
C ASP A 50 -9.35 5.45 6.21
N SER A 51 -9.84 6.62 5.83
CA SER A 51 -11.01 7.20 6.44
C SER A 51 -12.08 6.21 6.04
N ALA A 52 -12.34 5.26 6.95
CA ALA A 52 -13.33 4.23 6.78
C ALA A 52 -14.53 4.86 6.07
N LEU A 53 -14.80 4.44 4.83
CA LEU A 53 -15.98 4.88 4.09
C LEU A 53 -17.29 4.61 4.87
N LEU A 54 -17.19 3.79 5.93
CA LEU A 54 -18.20 3.52 6.93
C LEU A 54 -17.79 4.19 8.25
N GLY A 55 -18.22 5.43 8.44
CA GLY A 55 -18.00 6.19 9.69
C GLY A 55 -18.52 5.52 10.97
N CYS A 56 -19.24 4.41 10.85
CA CYS A 56 -19.83 3.66 11.96
C CYS A 56 -18.97 2.50 12.48
N MET A 57 -17.88 2.10 11.80
CA MET A 57 -17.05 0.94 12.19
C MET A 57 -15.61 1.32 12.59
N LYS A 58 -15.46 2.44 13.28
CA LYS A 58 -14.16 2.89 13.77
C LYS A 58 -13.76 2.06 15.00
N GLY A 59 -13.06 0.94 14.78
CA GLY A 59 -12.38 0.26 15.90
C GLY A 59 -11.91 -1.17 15.70
N VAL A 60 -12.39 -1.93 14.73
CA VAL A 60 -12.13 -3.38 14.73
C VAL A 60 -11.94 -3.94 13.33
N PHE A 61 -10.77 -3.76 12.71
CA PHE A 61 -10.31 -4.71 11.67
C PHE A 61 -8.78 -4.76 11.63
N HIS A 62 -8.20 -5.66 12.44
CA HIS A 62 -7.16 -6.53 11.92
C HIS A 62 -7.83 -7.87 11.64
N SER A 63 -8.03 -8.21 10.38
CA SER A 63 -8.43 -9.57 10.01
C SER A 63 -7.75 -9.95 8.70
N THR A 64 -6.58 -10.57 8.82
CA THR A 64 -6.07 -11.51 7.81
C THR A 64 -6.73 -12.85 8.10
N SER A 65 -7.98 -13.02 7.65
CA SER A 65 -8.57 -14.36 7.62
C SER A 65 -8.22 -15.01 6.28
N HIS A 66 -7.40 -16.06 6.34
CA HIS A 66 -7.16 -16.98 5.22
C HIS A 66 -8.40 -17.88 4.92
N ASP A 67 -9.50 -17.71 5.65
CA ASP A 67 -10.69 -18.57 5.59
C ASP A 67 -11.82 -18.00 4.72
N LEU A 68 -11.49 -17.17 3.72
CA LEU A 68 -12.45 -16.67 2.72
C LEU A 68 -12.88 -17.75 1.70
N ILE A 69 -12.35 -18.97 1.81
CA ILE A 69 -12.70 -20.12 0.96
C ILE A 69 -13.83 -20.96 1.58
N ARG A 70 -14.49 -20.47 2.63
CA ARG A 70 -15.67 -21.15 3.18
C ARG A 70 -16.94 -20.39 2.86
N PRO A 71 -17.99 -21.11 2.42
CA PRO A 71 -19.27 -20.48 2.14
C PRO A 71 -19.79 -19.79 3.40
N THR A 72 -20.15 -18.52 3.27
CA THR A 72 -20.69 -17.68 4.36
C THR A 72 -22.09 -18.07 4.79
N LEU A 73 -22.71 -19.05 4.12
CA LEU A 73 -24.03 -19.58 4.42
C LEU A 73 -23.92 -21.00 5.00
N PRO A 74 -24.65 -21.32 6.08
CA PRO A 74 -24.73 -22.70 6.57
C PRO A 74 -25.32 -23.61 5.50
N GLU A 75 -24.80 -24.84 5.43
CA GLU A 75 -25.05 -25.84 4.37
C GLU A 75 -26.55 -26.03 4.05
N LYS A 76 -27.42 -25.93 5.06
CA LYS A 76 -28.90 -25.97 4.93
C LYS A 76 -29.54 -24.92 4.01
N LYS A 77 -28.84 -23.82 3.70
CA LYS A 77 -29.34 -22.76 2.79
C LYS A 77 -28.85 -22.94 1.34
N TRP A 78 -27.96 -23.89 1.10
CA TRP A 78 -27.54 -24.24 -0.25
C TRP A 78 -28.62 -25.12 -0.87
N LYS A 79 -29.50 -24.50 -1.66
CA LYS A 79 -30.40 -25.25 -2.54
C LYS A 79 -29.52 -25.82 -3.65
N TYR A 80 -29.07 -27.06 -3.50
CA TYR A 80 -28.61 -27.83 -4.64
C TYR A 80 -29.81 -27.99 -5.57
N GLY A 81 -29.78 -27.24 -6.67
CA GLY A 81 -30.62 -27.53 -7.82
C GLY A 81 -30.17 -28.86 -8.41
N ILE A 82 -31.14 -29.77 -8.53
CA ILE A 82 -31.34 -30.74 -9.62
C ILE A 82 -30.14 -30.94 -10.54
#